data_AF-A0A653DJU1-F1
#
_entry.id   AF-A0A653DJU1-F1
#
_cell.length_a   1.000
_cell.length_b   1.000
_cell.length_c   1.000
_cell.angle_alpha   90.00
_cell.angle_beta   90.00
_cell.angle_gamma   90.00
#
_symmetry.space_group_name_H-M   'P 1'
#
loop_
_entity.id
_entity.type
_entity.pdbx_description
1 polymer ?
#
loop_
_entity_poly.entity_id
_entity_poly.type
_entity_poly.pdbx_seq_one_letter_code
_entity_poly.pdbx_strand_id
1 'polypeptide(L)'
;MKMDDLPGVSHGDDLFYLFKSFHIGQIKKDSDQDKWIQRFVKLWTNFAKTGNPTPASGADSVLEGAVWKPVGSKEIDNIFNIDHGLRCTSLDAKERERMTFWDKYHTKFGV
;
A
#
# COMPACT_ATOMS: atom_id res chain seq x y z
N MET A 1 -17.94 21.65 -0.02
CA MET A 1 -17.38 20.44 -0.66
C MET A 1 -16.96 19.52 0.46
N LYS A 2 -17.57 18.34 0.60
CA LYS A 2 -17.10 17.35 1.58
C LYS A 2 -15.95 16.59 0.94
N MET A 3 -14.96 16.18 1.73
CA MET A 3 -13.85 15.34 1.24
C MET A 3 -14.36 14.08 0.51
N ASP A 4 -15.51 13.55 0.94
CA ASP A 4 -16.16 12.36 0.39
C ASP A 4 -16.67 12.52 -1.06
N ASP A 5 -16.69 13.73 -1.62
CA ASP A 5 -17.20 14.00 -2.98
C ASP A 5 -16.15 13.75 -4.09
N LEU A 6 -14.88 13.47 -3.72
CA LEU A 6 -13.78 13.22 -4.67
C LEU A 6 -13.30 11.76 -4.57
N PRO A 7 -13.64 10.89 -5.54
CA PRO A 7 -13.21 9.50 -5.51
C PRO A 7 -11.71 9.40 -5.77
N GLY A 8 -11.02 8.56 -4.99
CA GLY A 8 -9.61 8.23 -5.18
C GLY A 8 -8.86 8.07 -3.87
N VAL A 9 -7.56 7.80 -3.98
CA VAL A 9 -6.62 7.83 -2.86
C VAL A 9 -5.63 8.96 -3.14
N SER A 10 -5.64 9.96 -2.28
CA SER A 10 -4.82 11.16 -2.38
C SER A 10 -3.57 11.07 -1.50
N HIS A 11 -2.64 11.99 -1.73
CA HIS A 11 -1.45 12.09 -0.89
C HIS A 11 -1.83 12.38 0.57
N GLY A 12 -1.37 11.54 1.50
CA GLY A 12 -1.60 11.67 2.93
C GLY A 12 -2.79 10.87 3.48
N ASP A 13 -3.64 10.29 2.61
CA ASP A 13 -4.78 9.48 3.04
C ASP A 13 -4.35 8.22 3.82
N ASP A 14 -3.13 7.73 3.55
CA ASP A 14 -2.54 6.56 4.20
C ASP A 14 -2.20 6.80 5.68
N LEU A 15 -1.87 8.05 6.06
CA LEU A 15 -1.49 8.43 7.42
C LEU A 15 -2.61 8.14 8.42
N PHE A 16 -3.86 8.27 7.98
CA PHE A 16 -5.05 8.05 8.79
C PHE A 16 -5.29 6.57 9.14
N TYR A 17 -4.61 5.64 8.48
CA TYR A 17 -4.61 4.23 8.85
C TYR A 17 -3.52 3.86 9.86
N LEU A 18 -2.52 4.73 10.06
CA LEU A 18 -1.41 4.51 11.00
C LEU A 18 -1.53 5.36 12.27
N PHE A 19 -2.07 6.57 12.17
CA PHE A 19 -2.11 7.54 13.26
C PHE A 19 -3.52 8.04 13.53
N LYS A 20 -3.84 8.21 14.81
CA LYS A 20 -5.07 8.91 15.21
C LYS A 20 -4.97 10.38 14.81
N SER A 21 -6.04 10.90 14.23
CA SER A 21 -6.17 12.30 13.85
C SER A 21 -7.45 12.87 14.45
N PHE A 22 -7.42 14.14 14.83
CA PHE A 22 -8.61 14.87 15.29
C PHE A 22 -9.63 15.09 14.17
N HIS A 23 -9.22 14.90 12.90
CA HIS A 23 -10.11 14.93 11.74
C HIS A 23 -10.91 13.65 11.55
N ILE A 24 -10.55 12.54 12.22
CA ILE A 24 -11.25 11.25 12.10
C ILE A 24 -12.11 11.05 13.34
N GLY A 25 -13.39 10.78 13.12
CA GLY A 25 -14.34 10.44 14.18
C GLY A 25 -14.06 9.08 14.82
N GLN A 26 -14.98 8.63 15.67
CA GLN A 26 -14.91 7.29 16.23
C GLN A 26 -15.04 6.23 15.13
N ILE A 27 -14.11 5.27 15.14
CA ILE A 27 -14.08 4.17 14.18
C ILE A 27 -14.89 3.03 14.76
N LYS A 28 -15.91 2.59 14.01
CA LYS A 28 -16.73 1.46 14.41
C LYS A 28 -15.90 0.18 14.30
N LYS A 29 -15.89 -0.61 15.38
CA LYS A 29 -15.26 -1.94 15.39
C LYS A 29 -15.80 -2.81 14.25
N ASP A 30 -14.91 -3.56 13.60
CA ASP A 30 -15.20 -4.48 12.49
C ASP A 30 -15.72 -3.80 11.21
N SER A 31 -15.71 -2.45 11.16
CA SER A 31 -15.93 -1.70 9.91
C SER A 31 -14.76 -1.87 8.95
N ASP A 32 -14.96 -1.49 7.69
CA ASP A 32 -13.87 -1.56 6.71
C ASP A 32 -12.70 -0.63 7.10
N GLN A 33 -12.98 0.55 7.65
CA GLN A 33 -11.95 1.45 8.19
C GLN A 33 -11.12 0.79 9.30
N ASP A 34 -11.77 0.07 10.23
CA ASP A 34 -11.09 -0.67 11.29
C ASP A 34 -10.18 -1.77 10.70
N LYS A 35 -10.68 -2.51 9.70
CA LYS A 35 -9.88 -3.52 9.00
C LYS A 35 -8.68 -2.91 8.27
N TRP A 36 -8.84 -1.75 7.62
CA TRP A 36 -7.73 -1.05 6.96
C TRP A 36 -6.66 -0.64 7.97
N ILE A 37 -7.04 -0.06 9.11
CA ILE A 37 -6.12 0.27 10.19
C ILE A 37 -5.37 -0.96 10.68
N GLN A 38 -6.09 -2.05 10.95
CA GLN A 38 -5.48 -3.29 11.42
C GLN A 38 -4.45 -3.82 10.40
N ARG A 39 -4.75 -3.81 9.10
CA ARG A 39 -3.84 -4.21 8.03
C ARG A 39 -2.59 -3.32 7.96
N PHE A 40 -2.76 -1.99 7.93
CA PHE A 40 -1.63 -1.05 7.87
C PHE A 40 -0.72 -1.16 9.08
N VAL A 41 -1.29 -1.11 10.30
CA VAL A 41 -0.51 -1.24 11.53
C VAL A 41 0.21 -2.59 11.58
N LYS A 42 -0.44 -3.67 11.16
CA LYS A 42 0.18 -5.00 11.12
C LYS A 42 1.38 -5.05 10.16
N LEU A 43 1.23 -4.58 8.93
CA LEU A 43 2.31 -4.55 7.93
C LEU A 43 3.52 -3.75 8.44
N TRP A 44 3.30 -2.53 8.92
CA TRP A 44 4.37 -1.65 9.41
C TRP A 44 5.05 -2.22 10.66
N THR A 45 4.28 -2.72 11.62
CA THR A 45 4.85 -3.27 12.86
C THR A 45 5.56 -4.60 12.64
N ASN A 46 5.10 -5.45 11.72
CA ASN A 46 5.82 -6.65 11.31
C ASN A 46 7.17 -6.28 10.69
N PHE A 47 7.17 -5.35 9.73
CA PHE A 47 8.40 -4.89 9.10
C PHE A 47 9.39 -4.31 10.12
N ALA A 48 8.93 -3.46 11.03
CA ALA A 48 9.77 -2.89 12.08
C ALA A 48 10.36 -3.97 13.02
N LYS A 49 9.63 -5.06 13.28
CA LYS A 49 10.07 -6.15 14.17
C LYS A 49 11.01 -7.13 13.48
N THR A 50 10.76 -7.46 12.22
CA THR A 50 11.37 -8.63 11.56
C THR A 50 12.03 -8.33 10.23
N GLY A 51 11.92 -7.11 9.70
CA GLY A 51 12.36 -6.76 8.34
C GLY A 51 11.50 -7.37 7.23
N ASN A 52 10.38 -8.03 7.55
CA ASN A 52 9.44 -8.61 6.59
C ASN A 52 8.01 -8.18 6.97
N PRO A 53 7.25 -7.48 6.10
CA PRO A 53 5.88 -7.03 6.41
C PRO A 53 4.88 -8.19 6.59
N THR A 54 5.14 -9.34 5.96
CA THR A 54 4.29 -10.54 5.99
C THR A 54 5.08 -11.79 6.43
N PRO A 55 5.61 -11.84 7.67
CA PRO A 55 6.49 -12.91 8.12
C PRO A 55 5.74 -14.21 8.42
N ALA A 56 4.44 -14.14 8.71
CA ALA A 56 3.58 -15.29 8.95
C ALA A 56 3.03 -15.81 7.62
N SER A 57 3.84 -16.57 6.89
CA SER A 57 3.57 -17.10 5.54
C SER A 57 2.22 -17.84 5.43
N GLY A 58 1.13 -17.13 5.17
CA GLY A 58 -0.20 -17.71 4.92
C GLY A 58 -1.11 -17.89 6.13
N ALA A 59 -0.65 -17.66 7.36
CA ALA A 59 -1.44 -17.91 8.58
C ALA A 59 -2.05 -16.65 9.20
N ASP A 60 -1.73 -15.47 8.69
CA ASP A 60 -2.21 -14.21 9.25
C ASP A 60 -3.62 -13.89 8.76
N SER A 61 -4.61 -13.95 9.66
CA SER A 61 -6.00 -13.66 9.33
C SER A 61 -6.27 -12.20 9.02
N VAL A 62 -5.46 -11.27 9.54
CA VAL A 62 -5.59 -9.83 9.25
C VAL A 62 -5.10 -9.53 7.83
N LEU A 63 -4.03 -10.22 7.41
CA LEU A 63 -3.44 -10.07 6.09
C LEU A 63 -3.95 -11.12 5.08
N GLU A 64 -4.98 -11.91 5.43
CA GLU A 64 -5.58 -12.93 4.56
C GLU A 64 -4.58 -13.93 3.97
N GLY A 65 -3.51 -14.21 4.72
CA GLY A 65 -2.43 -15.06 4.25
C GLY A 65 -1.62 -14.48 3.08
N ALA A 66 -1.81 -13.20 2.73
CA ALA A 66 -1.06 -12.54 1.68
C ALA A 66 0.44 -12.51 2.00
N VAL A 67 1.25 -12.72 0.96
CA VAL A 67 2.72 -12.72 1.06
C VAL A 67 3.27 -11.59 0.21
N TRP A 68 3.96 -10.66 0.85
CA TRP A 68 4.70 -9.59 0.19
C TRP A 68 6.14 -10.01 -0.04
N LYS A 69 6.49 -10.27 -1.31
CA LYS A 69 7.86 -10.62 -1.70
C LYS A 69 8.71 -9.36 -1.89
N PRO A 70 10.02 -9.40 -1.58
CA PRO A 70 10.94 -8.32 -1.93
C PRO A 70 11.10 -8.21 -3.45
N VAL A 71 11.40 -7.01 -3.94
CA VAL A 71 11.78 -6.78 -5.34
C VAL A 71 13.09 -7.52 -5.63
N GLY A 72 13.07 -8.41 -6.62
CA GLY A 72 14.18 -9.31 -6.92
C GLY A 72 14.95 -8.96 -8.21
N SER A 73 14.44 -8.02 -8.99
CA SER A 73 14.98 -7.68 -10.31
C SER A 73 15.07 -6.15 -10.49
N LYS A 74 15.54 -5.71 -11.66
CA LYS A 74 15.47 -4.29 -12.04
C LYS A 74 14.07 -3.85 -12.45
N GLU A 75 13.17 -4.79 -12.67
CA GLU A 75 11.77 -4.48 -12.99
C GLU A 75 11.02 -4.12 -11.71
N ILE A 76 10.09 -3.18 -11.83
CA ILE A 76 9.18 -2.85 -10.73
C ILE A 76 8.13 -3.97 -10.64
N ASP A 77 8.47 -4.99 -9.87
CA ASP A 77 7.65 -6.14 -9.54
C ASP A 77 7.31 -6.17 -8.04
N ASN A 78 6.42 -7.09 -7.63
CA ASN A 78 6.05 -7.32 -6.24
C ASN A 78 5.52 -6.09 -5.47
N ILE A 79 4.82 -5.18 -6.17
CA ILE A 79 4.08 -4.07 -5.55
C ILE A 79 2.95 -4.68 -4.71
N PHE A 80 2.92 -4.38 -3.41
CA PHE A 80 1.85 -4.89 -2.55
C PHE A 80 0.65 -3.96 -2.58
N ASN A 81 -0.36 -4.35 -3.37
CA ASN A 81 -1.58 -3.57 -3.52
C ASN A 81 -2.50 -3.80 -2.31
N ILE A 82 -2.74 -2.73 -1.54
CA ILE A 82 -3.65 -2.71 -0.40
C ILE A 82 -4.99 -2.16 -0.88
N ASP A 83 -5.87 -3.07 -1.25
CA ASP A 83 -7.22 -2.82 -1.75
C ASP A 83 -8.14 -3.90 -1.15
N HIS A 84 -9.41 -3.99 -1.58
CA HIS A 84 -10.40 -4.96 -1.10
C HIS A 84 -9.90 -6.41 -1.02
N GLY A 85 -8.88 -6.76 -1.82
CA GLY A 85 -8.05 -7.94 -1.61
C GLY A 85 -6.56 -7.62 -1.66
N LEU A 86 -5.80 -8.16 -0.70
CA LEU A 86 -4.35 -7.97 -0.56
C LEU A 86 -3.59 -8.88 -1.53
N ARG A 87 -2.74 -8.30 -2.36
CA ARG A 87 -1.97 -9.07 -3.36
C ARG A 87 -0.71 -8.35 -3.82
N CYS A 88 0.32 -9.12 -4.17
CA CYS A 88 1.41 -8.61 -4.98
C CYS A 88 0.95 -8.47 -6.44
N THR A 89 1.25 -7.33 -7.04
CA THR A 89 1.05 -7.05 -8.45
C THR A 89 2.36 -6.53 -9.05
N SER A 90 2.36 -6.37 -10.37
CA SER A 90 3.32 -5.52 -11.07
C SER A 90 2.58 -4.27 -11.56
N LEU A 91 3.33 -3.30 -12.09
CA LEU A 91 2.73 -2.13 -12.75
C LEU A 91 1.73 -2.57 -13.82
N ASP A 92 0.66 -1.82 -14.02
CA ASP A 92 -0.22 -1.99 -15.17
C ASP A 92 0.41 -1.40 -16.45
N ALA A 93 -0.27 -1.54 -17.59
CA ALA A 93 0.25 -1.05 -18.87
C ALA A 93 0.41 0.48 -18.90
N LYS A 94 -0.52 1.22 -18.30
CA LYS A 94 -0.49 2.70 -18.27
C LYS A 94 0.57 3.19 -17.30
N GLU A 95 0.74 2.52 -16.16
CA GLU A 95 1.80 2.79 -15.20
C GLU A 95 3.17 2.56 -15.83
N ARG A 96 3.38 1.43 -16.51
CA ARG A 96 4.61 1.16 -17.27
C ARG A 96 4.89 2.22 -18.33
N GLU A 97 3.87 2.64 -19.08
CA GLU A 97 4.02 3.69 -20.08
C GLU A 97 4.50 5.02 -19.45
N ARG A 98 3.89 5.42 -18.33
CA ARG A 98 4.29 6.62 -17.59
C ARG A 98 5.71 6.53 -17.05
N MET A 99 6.10 5.39 -16.47
CA MET A 99 7.47 5.17 -15.99
C MET A 99 8.47 5.24 -17.15
N THR A 100 8.19 4.55 -18.25
CA THR A 100 9.03 4.54 -19.46
C THR A 100 9.21 5.94 -20.04
N PHE A 101 8.14 6.75 -20.03
CA PHE A 101 8.20 8.15 -20.46
C PHE A 101 9.25 8.92 -19.66
N TRP A 102 9.23 8.85 -18.33
CA TRP A 102 10.17 9.58 -17.48
C TRP A 102 11.60 9.01 -17.56
N ASP A 103 11.76 7.69 -17.62
CA ASP A 103 13.07 7.04 -17.79
C ASP A 103 13.78 7.49 -19.08
N LYS A 104 13.02 7.68 -20.16
CA LYS A 104 13.55 8.20 -21.43
C LYS A 104 14.10 9.62 -21.29
N TYR A 105 13.41 10.50 -20.55
CA TYR A 105 13.89 11.87 -20.32
C TYR A 105 15.09 11.89 -19.39
N HIS A 106 15.08 11.08 -18.34
CA HIS A 106 16.23 10.94 -17.44
C HIS A 106 17.46 10.43 -18.20
N THR A 107 17.30 9.45 -19.09
CA THR A 107 18.42 8.93 -19.91
C THR A 107 18.97 9.98 -20.87
N LYS A 108 18.11 10.87 -21.39
CA LYS A 108 18.49 11.87 -22.38
C LYS A 108 19.12 13.12 -21.77
N PHE A 109 18.70 13.52 -20.58
CA PHE A 109 19.03 14.81 -19.98
C PHE A 109 19.49 14.75 -18.52
N GLY A 110 19.37 13.60 -17.86
CA GLY A 110 19.91 13.39 -16.53
C GLY A 110 21.44 13.42 -16.56
N VAL A 111 22.03 14.13 -15.61
CA VAL A 111 23.49 14.19 -15.39
C VAL A 111 23.99 12.87 -14.83
#